data_AF-A0A336MWP9-F1
#
_entry.id   AF-A0A336MWP9-F1
#
_cell.length_a   1.000
_cell.length_b   1.000
_cell.length_c   1.000
_cell.angle_alpha   90.00
_cell.angle_beta   90.00
_cell.angle_gamma   90.00
#
_symmetry.space_group_name_H-M   'P 1'
#
loop_
_entity.id
_entity.type
_entity.pdbx_description
1 polymer ?
#
loop_
_entity_poly.entity_id
_entity_poly.type
_entity_poly.pdbx_seq_one_letter_code
_entity_poly.pdbx_strand_id
1 'polypeptide(L)'
;IIHFHFTLARNCVIGPQLDVKILALGTVINRIAYPADYCHLEGAGRQSQPMPIRWMAWESVLMGKFTSKSDVWSFACTLWEILTFAREQPYEHMTDEKVIENIRHMYQDDKKYVSIKNFNENLFHLNVKS
;
A
#
# COMPACT_ATOMS: atom_id res chain seq x y z
N ILE A 1 -7.93 -0.91 -16.80
CA ILE A 1 -6.96 0.18 -16.51
C ILE A 1 -6.40 -0.12 -15.14
N ILE A 2 -5.12 -0.49 -15.05
CA ILE A 2 -4.44 -0.73 -13.76
C ILE A 2 -4.12 0.67 -13.22
N HIS A 3 -4.70 1.02 -12.09
CA HIS A 3 -4.61 2.37 -11.55
C HIS A 3 -3.50 2.41 -10.49
N PHE A 4 -2.34 2.96 -10.87
CA PHE A 4 -1.16 3.17 -10.02
C PHE A 4 -1.39 4.24 -8.92
N HIS A 5 -2.41 4.05 -8.07
CA HIS A 5 -2.74 4.92 -6.96
C HIS A 5 -2.52 4.17 -5.65
N PHE A 6 -1.27 4.04 -5.23
CA PHE A 6 -0.91 3.25 -4.05
C PHE A 6 -1.21 3.97 -2.73
N THR A 7 -1.73 5.19 -2.73
CA THR A 7 -2.09 5.94 -1.51
C THR A 7 -3.45 6.62 -1.73
N LEU A 8 -4.54 5.84 -1.84
CA LEU A 8 -5.83 6.39 -2.26
C LEU A 8 -6.42 7.39 -1.25
N ALA A 9 -6.25 7.21 0.06
CA ALA A 9 -6.74 8.20 1.03
C ALA A 9 -6.16 9.61 0.76
N ARG A 10 -4.86 9.68 0.44
CA ARG A 10 -4.14 10.94 0.17
C ARG A 10 -4.22 11.40 -1.27
N ASN A 11 -4.68 10.53 -2.17
CA ASN A 11 -4.98 10.87 -3.55
C ASN A 11 -6.46 11.26 -3.72
N CYS A 12 -7.27 11.20 -2.67
CA CYS A 12 -8.67 11.58 -2.70
C CYS A 12 -8.87 13.03 -2.26
N VAL A 13 -9.57 13.82 -3.07
CA VAL A 13 -10.04 15.16 -2.70
C VAL A 13 -11.53 15.06 -2.39
N ILE A 14 -11.93 15.65 -1.26
CA ILE A 14 -13.32 15.73 -0.82
C ILE A 14 -13.87 17.09 -1.26
N GLY A 15 -14.91 17.09 -2.08
CA GLY A 15 -15.62 18.30 -2.48
C GLY A 15 -16.72 18.69 -1.49
N PRO A 16 -17.37 19.85 -1.70
CA PRO A 16 -18.31 20.43 -0.74
C PRO A 16 -19.56 19.59 -0.45
N GLN A 17 -19.89 18.63 -1.32
CA GLN A 17 -21.03 17.73 -1.18
C GLN A 17 -20.62 16.32 -0.75
N LEU A 18 -19.42 16.18 -0.17
CA LEU A 18 -18.80 14.89 0.15
C LEU A 18 -18.53 14.03 -1.09
N ASP A 19 -18.41 14.66 -2.27
CA ASP A 19 -17.93 13.98 -3.47
C ASP A 19 -16.44 13.66 -3.36
N VAL A 20 -16.06 12.41 -3.62
CA VAL A 20 -14.67 11.96 -3.55
C VAL A 20 -14.12 11.80 -4.97
N LYS A 21 -13.03 12.52 -5.27
CA LYS A 21 -12.34 12.45 -6.56
C LYS A 21 -10.92 11.97 -6.38
N ILE A 22 -10.51 11.00 -7.20
CA ILE A 22 -9.14 10.49 -7.23
C ILE A 22 -8.28 11.42 -8.09
N LEU A 23 -7.18 11.92 -7.53
CA LEU A 23 -6.24 12.81 -8.19
C LEU A 23 -5.15 12.00 -8.90
N ALA A 24 -5.14 12.04 -10.23
CA ALA A 24 -4.19 11.30 -11.07
C ALA A 24 -2.71 11.70 -10.86
N LEU A 25 -2.45 12.91 -10.34
CA LEU A 25 -1.10 13.40 -10.00
C LEU A 25 -0.75 13.24 -8.52
N GLY A 26 -1.64 12.66 -7.71
CA GLY A 26 -1.49 12.58 -6.25
C GLY A 26 -0.22 11.85 -5.82
N THR A 27 0.18 10.79 -6.52
CA THR A 27 1.41 10.03 -6.21
C THR A 27 2.69 10.86 -6.32
N VAL A 28 2.76 11.85 -7.23
CA VAL A 28 3.93 12.73 -7.36
C VAL A 28 3.95 13.76 -6.22
N ILE A 29 2.78 14.34 -5.94
CA ILE A 29 2.63 15.35 -4.88
C ILE A 29 2.89 14.74 -3.50
N ASN A 30 2.37 13.53 -3.25
CA ASN A 30 2.50 12.84 -1.98
C ASN A 30 3.94 12.42 -1.67
N ARG A 31 4.77 12.12 -2.68
CA ARG A 31 6.21 11.89 -2.47
C ARG A 31 6.93 13.10 -1.89
N ILE A 32 6.51 14.30 -2.28
CA ILE A 32 7.12 15.55 -1.83
C ILE A 32 6.56 15.94 -0.46
N ALA A 33 5.23 15.82 -0.29
CA ALA A 33 4.55 16.22 0.94
C ALA A 33 4.78 15.24 2.11
N TYR A 34 4.96 13.95 1.83
CA TYR A 34 5.05 12.88 2.82
C TYR A 34 6.24 11.95 2.56
N PRO A 35 7.48 12.45 2.58
CA PRO A 35 8.66 11.65 2.23
C PRO A 35 8.87 10.44 3.15
N ALA A 36 8.40 10.51 4.40
CA ALA A 36 8.49 9.41 5.38
C ALA A 36 7.66 8.17 5.00
N ASP A 37 6.66 8.33 4.12
CA ASP A 37 5.80 7.21 3.70
C ASP A 37 6.40 6.43 2.50
N TYR A 38 7.52 6.89 1.97
CA TYR A 38 8.14 6.32 0.76
C TYR A 38 9.55 5.79 1.02
N CYS A 39 9.72 4.51 0.69
CA CYS A 39 10.97 3.79 0.86
C CYS A 39 11.74 3.66 -0.47
N HIS A 40 13.08 3.71 -0.41
CA HIS A 40 13.93 3.38 -1.55
C HIS A 40 14.21 1.88 -1.56
N LEU A 41 13.79 1.20 -2.62
CA LEU A 41 14.05 -0.23 -2.80
C LEU A 41 15.35 -0.42 -3.59
N GLU A 42 16.42 -0.84 -2.90
CA GLU A 42 17.67 -1.20 -3.56
C GLU A 42 17.56 -2.59 -4.23
N GLY A 43 17.99 -2.70 -5.49
CA GLY A 43 18.22 -4.01 -6.13
C GLY A 43 17.19 -4.50 -7.15
N ALA A 44 16.06 -3.82 -7.35
CA ALA A 44 15.19 -4.07 -8.51
C ALA A 44 15.54 -3.05 -9.59
N GLY A 45 16.14 -3.47 -10.72
CA GLY A 45 16.69 -2.62 -11.80
C GLY A 45 15.72 -1.67 -12.53
N ARG A 46 14.64 -1.20 -11.87
CA ARG A 46 13.62 -0.27 -12.36
C ARG A 46 13.16 0.79 -11.35
N GLN A 47 13.69 0.86 -10.12
CA GLN A 47 13.11 1.76 -9.10
C GLN A 47 14.15 2.68 -8.46
N SER A 48 14.62 3.67 -9.22
CA SER A 48 15.33 4.84 -8.67
C SER A 48 14.39 5.79 -7.90
N GLN A 49 13.09 5.50 -7.85
CA GLN A 49 12.08 6.38 -7.27
C GLN A 49 11.56 5.80 -5.95
N PRO A 50 11.36 6.63 -4.91
CA PRO A 50 10.75 6.21 -3.65
C PRO A 50 9.35 5.61 -3.88
N MET A 51 9.05 4.50 -3.19
CA MET A 51 7.80 3.74 -3.33
C MET A 51 7.07 3.60 -1.98
N PRO A 52 5.71 3.68 -1.97
CA PRO A 52 4.93 3.58 -0.74
C PRO A 52 4.70 2.11 -0.35
N ILE A 53 5.77 1.42 0.04
CA ILE A 53 5.81 -0.05 0.21
C ILE A 53 4.76 -0.60 1.18
N ARG A 54 4.33 0.19 2.16
CA ARG A 54 3.33 -0.18 3.18
C ARG A 54 1.90 -0.34 2.64
N TRP A 55 1.63 0.23 1.46
CA TRP A 55 0.34 0.15 0.77
C TRP A 55 0.38 -0.74 -0.48
N MET A 56 1.53 -1.33 -0.79
CA MET A 56 1.74 -2.13 -1.98
C MET A 56 1.57 -3.62 -1.68
N ALA A 57 1.01 -4.35 -2.64
CA ALA A 57 0.94 -5.81 -2.58
C ALA A 57 2.34 -6.43 -2.67
N TRP A 58 2.51 -7.63 -2.14
CA TRP A 58 3.83 -8.30 -2.09
C TRP A 58 4.40 -8.51 -3.50
N GLU A 59 3.56 -8.83 -4.48
CA GLU A 59 3.97 -9.04 -5.87
C GLU A 59 4.42 -7.72 -6.53
N SER A 60 3.85 -6.59 -6.13
CA SER A 60 4.25 -5.27 -6.59
C SER A 60 5.61 -4.87 -6.02
N VAL A 61 5.88 -5.20 -4.75
CA VAL A 61 7.13 -4.85 -4.07
C VAL A 61 8.27 -5.77 -4.52
N LEU A 62 8.07 -7.08 -4.52
CA LEU A 62 9.14 -8.05 -4.79
C LEU A 62 9.36 -8.31 -6.27
N MET A 63 8.30 -8.27 -7.09
CA MET A 63 8.36 -8.65 -8.50
C MET A 63 8.09 -7.48 -9.44
N GLY A 64 7.72 -6.29 -8.93
CA GLY A 64 7.32 -5.16 -9.75
C GLY A 64 6.05 -5.44 -10.57
N LYS A 65 5.21 -6.38 -10.13
CA LYS A 65 4.01 -6.82 -10.87
C LYS A 65 2.79 -6.06 -10.38
N PHE A 66 2.23 -5.21 -11.24
CA PHE A 66 1.02 -4.44 -10.95
C PHE A 66 -0.18 -5.05 -11.68
N THR A 67 -1.23 -5.37 -10.94
CA THR A 67 -2.43 -6.05 -11.45
C THR A 67 -3.69 -5.50 -10.77
N SER A 68 -4.87 -5.89 -11.26
CA SER A 68 -6.11 -5.58 -10.55
C SER A 68 -6.15 -6.13 -9.12
N LYS A 69 -5.42 -7.22 -8.82
CA LYS A 69 -5.33 -7.75 -7.45
C LYS A 69 -4.46 -6.88 -6.55
N SER A 70 -3.36 -6.33 -7.08
CA SER A 70 -2.57 -5.36 -6.34
C SER A 70 -3.32 -4.05 -6.12
N ASP A 71 -4.20 -3.65 -7.04
CA ASP A 71 -5.07 -2.48 -6.85
C ASP A 71 -6.10 -2.73 -5.74
N VAL A 72 -6.66 -3.95 -5.65
CA VAL A 72 -7.57 -4.37 -4.56
C VAL A 72 -6.84 -4.34 -3.21
N TRP A 73 -5.57 -4.75 -3.16
CA TRP A 73 -4.75 -4.63 -1.96
C TRP A 73 -4.61 -3.17 -1.51
N SER A 74 -4.21 -2.27 -2.41
CA SER A 74 -4.04 -0.86 -2.06
C SER A 74 -5.36 -0.19 -1.66
N PHE A 75 -6.47 -0.55 -2.32
CA PHE A 75 -7.81 -0.11 -1.90
C PHE A 75 -8.13 -0.52 -0.46
N ALA A 76 -7.74 -1.71 -0.07
CA ALA A 76 -7.95 -2.24 1.26
C ALA A 76 -7.18 -1.48 2.34
N CYS A 77 -5.90 -1.21 2.08
CA CYS A 77 -5.08 -0.37 2.95
C CYS A 77 -5.73 1.00 3.13
N THR A 78 -6.27 1.60 2.05
CA THR A 78 -7.00 2.86 2.13
C THR A 78 -8.32 2.76 2.87
N LEU A 79 -9.10 1.69 2.68
CA LEU A 79 -10.32 1.49 3.46
C LEU A 79 -9.99 1.38 4.95
N TRP A 80 -8.91 0.69 5.29
CA TRP A 80 -8.42 0.63 6.66
C TRP A 80 -8.01 2.01 7.19
N GLU A 81 -7.27 2.82 6.42
CA GLU A 81 -6.95 4.20 6.81
C GLU A 81 -8.21 5.02 7.06
N ILE A 82 -9.24 4.90 6.22
CA ILE A 82 -10.51 5.62 6.41
C ILE A 82 -11.18 5.17 7.73
N LEU A 83 -11.24 3.86 7.98
CA LEU A 83 -11.86 3.30 9.18
C LEU A 83 -11.09 3.63 10.46
N THR A 84 -9.77 3.84 10.37
CA THR A 84 -8.93 4.28 11.50
C THR A 84 -8.75 5.79 11.58
N PHE A 85 -9.50 6.55 10.77
CA PHE A 85 -9.43 8.02 10.69
C PHE A 85 -8.02 8.55 10.37
N ALA A 86 -7.25 7.78 9.58
CA ALA A 86 -5.89 8.08 9.15
C ALA A 86 -4.94 8.44 10.32
N ARG A 87 -5.18 7.87 11.50
CA ARG A 87 -4.39 8.15 12.71
C ARG A 87 -3.02 7.48 12.71
N GLU A 88 -2.93 6.31 12.09
CA GLU A 88 -1.74 5.45 12.07
C GLU A 88 -1.47 5.05 10.61
N GLN A 89 -0.20 4.89 10.25
CA GLN A 89 0.19 4.30 8.97
C GLN A 89 0.17 2.76 9.04
N PRO A 90 -0.01 2.04 7.91
CA PRO A 90 0.15 0.60 7.91
C PRO A 90 1.54 0.19 8.42
N TYR A 91 1.57 -0.72 9.38
CA TYR A 91 2.80 -1.20 10.02
C TYR A 91 3.64 -0.10 10.69
N GLU A 92 3.02 0.95 11.25
CA GLU A 92 3.73 2.11 11.85
C GLU A 92 4.87 1.75 12.83
N HIS A 93 4.73 0.63 13.54
CA HIS A 93 5.71 0.11 14.50
C HIS A 93 6.90 -0.62 13.86
N MET A 94 6.90 -0.81 12.53
CA MET A 94 7.93 -1.50 11.77
C MET A 94 8.77 -0.49 10.99
N THR A 95 10.10 -0.72 10.94
CA THR A 95 10.98 -0.02 9.99
C THR A 95 10.73 -0.53 8.57
N ASP A 96 11.21 0.19 7.57
CA ASP A 96 11.01 -0.19 6.17
C ASP A 96 11.63 -1.57 5.85
N GLU A 97 12.79 -1.89 6.45
CA GLU A 97 13.43 -3.19 6.30
C GLU A 97 12.56 -4.32 6.87
N LYS A 98 11.93 -4.08 8.03
CA LYS A 98 11.01 -5.03 8.66
C LYS A 98 9.73 -5.19 7.83
N VAL A 99 9.24 -4.13 7.20
CA VAL A 99 8.10 -4.22 6.27
C VAL A 99 8.47 -5.06 5.06
N ILE A 100 9.67 -4.88 4.49
CA ILE A 100 10.16 -5.69 3.36
C ILE A 100 10.31 -7.16 3.78
N GLU A 101 10.84 -7.43 4.98
CA GLU A 101 10.92 -8.78 5.53
C GLU A 101 9.54 -9.40 5.73
N ASN A 102 8.59 -8.66 6.29
CA ASN A 102 7.20 -9.08 6.44
C ASN A 102 6.57 -9.47 5.09
N ILE A 103 6.80 -8.65 4.06
CA ILE A 103 6.35 -8.90 2.68
C ILE A 103 6.98 -10.20 2.12
N ARG A 104 8.24 -10.50 2.45
CA ARG A 104 8.87 -11.77 2.06
C ARG A 104 8.20 -12.97 2.74
N HIS A 105 7.83 -12.86 4.01
CA HIS A 105 7.05 -13.89 4.70
C HIS A 105 5.67 -14.10 4.05
N MET A 106 5.02 -13.02 3.59
CA MET A 106 3.77 -13.13 2.82
C MET A 106 3.96 -13.89 1.51
N TYR A 107 5.04 -13.61 0.78
CA TYR A 107 5.38 -14.34 -0.45
C TYR A 107 5.65 -15.83 -0.20
N GLN A 108 6.35 -16.15 0.89
CA GLN A 108 6.68 -17.51 1.28
C GLN A 108 5.48 -18.29 1.85
N ASP A 109 4.39 -17.59 2.21
CA ASP A 109 3.20 -18.15 2.85
C ASP A 109 3.52 -18.96 4.11
N ASP A 110 4.58 -18.58 4.83
CA ASP A 110 5.12 -19.31 5.98
C ASP A 110 4.40 -19.00 7.30
N LYS A 111 3.35 -18.17 7.24
CA LYS A 111 2.54 -17.68 8.37
C LYS A 111 3.32 -16.92 9.45
N LYS A 112 4.53 -16.44 9.13
CA LYS A 112 5.30 -15.55 10.02
C LYS A 112 5.06 -14.07 9.74
N TYR A 113 4.28 -13.77 8.70
CA TYR A 113 3.89 -12.40 8.41
C TYR A 113 2.96 -11.88 9.53
N VAL A 114 3.06 -10.59 9.79
CA VAL A 114 2.21 -9.82 10.68
C VAL A 114 1.22 -9.06 9.82
N SER A 115 -0.06 -9.11 10.17
CA SER A 115 -1.10 -8.33 9.50
C SER A 115 -1.23 -6.93 10.07
N ILE A 116 -1.85 -6.04 9.30
CA ILE A 116 -2.20 -4.70 9.77
C ILE A 116 -3.17 -4.85 10.96
N LYS A 117 -2.99 -4.07 12.03
CA LYS A 117 -3.89 -4.11 13.19
C LYS A 117 -5.35 -3.93 12.77
N ASN A 118 -6.26 -4.71 13.38
CA ASN A 118 -7.70 -4.66 13.09
C ASN A 118 -8.08 -4.96 11.63
N PHE A 119 -7.16 -5.53 10.85
CA PHE A 119 -7.38 -5.96 9.49
C PHE A 119 -7.76 -7.45 9.52
N ASN A 120 -9.00 -7.79 9.16
CA ASN A 120 -9.46 -9.19 9.18
C ASN A 120 -8.87 -9.95 7.98
N GLU A 121 -7.87 -10.78 8.26
CA GLU A 121 -7.13 -11.56 7.25
C GLU A 121 -8.02 -12.49 6.40
N ASN A 122 -9.13 -12.97 6.96
CA ASN A 122 -10.05 -13.89 6.26
C ASN A 122 -10.72 -13.23 5.04
N LEU A 123 -10.92 -11.90 5.06
CA LEU A 123 -11.50 -11.16 3.92
C LEU A 123 -10.52 -10.96 2.76
N PHE A 124 -9.20 -10.98 3.03
CA PHE A 124 -8.15 -10.71 2.04
C PHE A 124 -7.50 -11.97 1.48
N HIS A 125 -7.24 -12.98 2.32
CA HIS A 125 -6.65 -14.25 1.86
C HIS A 125 -7.54 -14.98 0.85
N LEU A 126 -8.87 -14.84 0.96
CA LEU A 126 -9.84 -15.43 0.03
C LEU A 126 -9.87 -14.74 -1.35
N ASN A 127 -9.39 -13.48 -1.48
CA ASN A 127 -9.53 -12.70 -2.71
C ASN A 127 -8.22 -12.40 -3.45
N VAL A 128 -7.06 -12.54 -2.81
CA VAL A 128 -5.75 -12.21 -3.41
C VAL A 128 -4.99 -13.45 -3.93
N LYS A 129 -5.38 -14.67 -3.54
CA LYS A 129 -4.79 -15.94 -4.04
C LYS A 129 -5.43 -16.54 -5.32
N SER A 130 -6.36 -15.85 -5.99
CA SER A 130 -6.93 -16.30 -7.29
C SER A 130 -6.38 -15.54 -8.49
#